data_AF-A0A645FFQ6-F1
#
_entry.id   AF-A0A645FFQ6-F1
#
_cell.length_a   1.000
_cell.length_b   1.000
_cell.length_c   1.000
_cell.angle_alpha   90.00
_cell.angle_beta   90.00
_cell.angle_gamma   90.00
#
_symmetry.space_group_name_H-M   'P 1'
#
loop_
_entity.id
_entity.type
_entity.pdbx_description
1 polymer ?
#
loop_
_entity_poly.entity_id
_entity_poly.type
_entity_poly.pdbx_seq_one_letter_code
_entity_poly.pdbx_strand_id
1 'polypeptide(L)' 'MHVNKLYAIVPSKAKANAIKATCDGPISTMCPASFLRTHKDTTLYIDEDSASLL' A
#
# COMPACT_ATOMS: atom_id res chain seq x y z
N MET A 1 -14.35 3.12 4.30
CA MET A 1 -14.21 3.39 2.84
C MET A 1 -15.46 2.90 2.15
N HIS A 2 -16.19 3.77 1.43
CA HIS A 2 -17.49 3.45 0.83
C HIS A 2 -17.44 3.30 -0.70
N VAL A 3 -16.24 3.12 -1.27
CA VAL A 3 -16.06 2.90 -2.71
C VAL A 3 -16.10 1.42 -3.03
N ASN A 4 -16.52 1.05 -4.24
CA ASN A 4 -16.57 -0.35 -4.65
C ASN A 4 -15.20 -0.91 -5.03
N LYS A 5 -14.34 -0.11 -5.68
CA LYS A 5 -12.99 -0.47 -6.10
C LYS A 5 -12.01 0.64 -5.76
N LEU A 6 -10.79 0.25 -5.37
CA LEU A 6 -9.71 1.19 -5.08
C LEU A 6 -8.43 0.78 -5.80
N TYR A 7 -7.77 1.76 -6.40
CA TYR A 7 -6.49 1.60 -7.08
C TYR A 7 -5.49 2.58 -6.49
N ALA A 8 -4.35 2.07 -6.01
CA ALA A 8 -3.23 2.87 -5.54
C ALA A 8 -2.04 2.62 -6.46
N ILE A 9 -1.47 3.68 -7.04
CA ILE A 9 -0.33 3.60 -7.96
C ILE A 9 0.83 4.36 -7.32
N VAL A 10 1.92 3.66 -6.99
CA VAL A 10 3.00 4.21 -6.17
C VAL A 10 4.37 3.75 -6.70
N PRO A 11 4.87 4.36 -7.79
CA PRO A 11 6.22 4.08 -8.29
C PRO A 11 7.30 4.76 -7.44
N SER A 12 8.56 4.41 -7.72
CA SER A 12 9.80 4.95 -7.13
C SER A 12 10.29 4.29 -5.84
N LYS A 13 11.61 4.04 -5.82
CA LYS A 13 12.38 3.50 -4.69
C LYS A 13 12.19 4.26 -3.37
N ALA A 14 11.94 5.58 -3.43
CA ALA A 14 11.69 6.39 -2.24
C ALA A 14 10.48 5.91 -1.42
N LYS A 15 9.58 5.12 -2.03
CA LYS A 15 8.37 4.60 -1.39
C LYS A 15 8.50 3.17 -0.89
N ALA A 16 9.62 2.48 -1.10
CA ALA A 16 9.77 1.07 -0.76
C ALA A 16 9.47 0.74 0.72
N ASN A 17 9.93 1.58 1.66
CA ASN A 17 9.62 1.41 3.08
C ASN A 17 8.12 1.56 3.38
N ALA A 18 7.46 2.50 2.69
CA ALA A 18 6.02 2.71 2.85
C ALA A 18 5.22 1.54 2.26
N ILE A 19 5.66 0.98 1.14
CA ILE A 19 5.04 -0.22 0.54
C ILE A 19 5.16 -1.40 1.49
N LYS A 20 6.36 -1.71 2.00
CA LYS A 20 6.58 -2.77 2.98
C LYS A 20 5.71 -2.59 4.23
N ALA A 21 5.67 -1.37 4.79
CA ALA A 21 4.84 -1.06 5.95
C ALA A 21 3.33 -1.16 5.66
N THR A 22 2.91 -0.89 4.42
CA THR A 22 1.52 -1.02 3.99
C THR A 22 1.10 -2.48 3.90
N CYS A 23 1.96 -3.34 3.34
CA CYS A 23 1.67 -4.76 3.12
C CYS A 23 1.81 -5.59 4.40
N ASP A 24 2.90 -5.41 5.16
CA ASP A 24 3.29 -6.32 6.25
C ASP A 24 3.15 -5.70 7.65
N GLY A 25 3.08 -4.37 7.74
CA GLY A 25 2.97 -3.67 9.03
C GLY A 25 1.61 -3.87 9.71
N PRO A 26 1.43 -3.42 10.96
CA PRO A 26 0.10 -3.40 11.60
C PRO A 26 -0.83 -2.39 10.91
N ILE A 27 -2.14 -2.61 11.00
CA ILE A 27 -3.12 -1.59 10.60
C ILE A 27 -3.09 -0.48 11.66
N SER A 28 -2.59 0.70 11.29
CA SER A 28 -2.33 1.79 12.23
C SER A 28 -2.37 3.16 11.55
N THR A 29 -2.72 4.20 12.32
CA THR A 29 -2.67 5.60 11.87
C THR A 29 -1.25 6.08 11.58
N MET A 30 -0.22 5.40 12.08
CA MET A 30 1.18 5.66 11.73
C MET A 30 1.51 5.31 10.28
N CYS A 31 0.77 4.37 9.68
CA CYS A 31 0.85 4.02 8.26
C CYS A 31 -0.56 4.04 7.67
N PRO A 32 -1.11 5.20 7.26
CA PRO A 32 -2.50 5.30 6.82
C PRO A 32 -2.87 4.33 5.69
N ALA A 33 -1.93 4.06 4.78
CA ALA A 33 -2.12 3.11 3.68
C ALA A 33 -2.33 1.66 4.15
N SER A 34 -1.90 1.29 5.36
CA SER A 34 -2.16 -0.04 5.95
C SER A 34 -3.65 -0.34 6.10
N PHE A 35 -4.50 0.68 6.21
CA PHE A 35 -5.96 0.56 6.27
C PHE A 35 -6.58 0.06 4.96
N LEU A 36 -5.88 0.23 3.83
CA LEU A 36 -6.33 -0.28 2.53
C LEU A 36 -6.59 -1.79 2.53
N ARG A 37 -5.87 -2.55 3.35
CA ARG A 37 -6.07 -4.01 3.51
C ARG A 37 -7.42 -4.38 4.12
N THR A 38 -8.15 -3.43 4.71
CA THR A 38 -9.51 -3.64 5.23
C THR A 38 -10.59 -3.49 4.16
N HIS A 39 -10.24 -2.94 2.99
CA HIS A 39 -11.18 -2.77 1.89
C HIS A 39 -11.17 -4.03 1.02
N LYS A 40 -12.37 -4.48 0.63
CA LYS A 40 -12.57 -5.77 -0.03
C LYS A 40 -11.96 -5.88 -1.45
N ASP A 41 -11.80 -4.76 -2.15
CA ASP A 41 -11.42 -4.72 -3.57
C ASP A 41 -10.47 -3.56 -3.80
N THR A 42 -9.24 -3.76 -3.35
CA THR A 42 -8.13 -2.83 -3.50
C THR A 42 -7.01 -3.49 -4.28
N THR A 43 -6.48 -2.78 -5.28
CA THR A 43 -5.26 -3.18 -6.00
C THR A 43 -4.19 -2.11 -5.83
N LEU A 44 -2.98 -2.55 -5.47
CA LEU A 44 -1.78 -1.73 -5.32
C LEU A 44 -0.84 -2.02 -6.50
N TYR A 45 -0.58 -1.00 -7.33
CA TYR A 45 0.36 -1.06 -8.43
C TYR A 45 1.67 -0.37 -8.03
N ILE A 46 2.75 -1.14 -8.07
CA ILE A 46 4.11 -0.74 -7.70
C ILE A 46 5.07 -1.20 -8.79
N ASP A 47 6.15 -0.47 -8.99
CA ASP A 47 7.27 -0.85 -9.85
C ASP A 47 8.31 -1.67 -9.06
N GLU A 48 9.30 -2.24 -9.74
CA GLU A 48 10.36 -3.03 -9.11
C GLU A 48 11.13 -2.24 -8.05
N ASP A 49 11.37 -0.94 -8.29
CA ASP A 49 12.06 -0.05 -7.37
C ASP A 49 11.29 0.15 -6.06
N SER A 50 9.98 0.38 -6.12
CA SER A 50 9.12 0.49 -4.94
C SER A 50 8.80 -0.85 -4.29
N ALA A 51 8.92 -1.97 -5.01
CA ALA A 51 8.81 -3.33 -4.48
C ALA A 51 10.11 -3.85 -3.84
N SER A 52 11.22 -3.08 -3.89
CA SER A 52 12.56 -3.54 -3.49
C SER A 52 12.74 -4.03 -2.04
N LEU A 53 11.72 -3.91 -1.18
CA LEU A 53 11.73 -4.35 0.22
C LEU A 53 10.63 -5.36 0.57
N LEU A 54 9.91 -5.86 -0.44
CA LEU A 54 8.89 -6.90 -0.30
C LEU A 54 9.47 -8.31 -0.49
#